data_AF-A0A344L9A2-F1
#
_entry.id   AF-A0A344L9A2-F1
#
_cell.length_a   1.000
_cell.length_b   1.000
_cell.length_c   1.000
_cell.angle_alpha   90.00
_cell.angle_beta   90.00
_cell.angle_gamma   90.00
#
_symmetry.space_group_name_H-M   'P 1'
#
loop_
_entity.id
_entity.type
_entity.pdbx_description
1 polymer ?
#
loop_
_entity_poly.entity_id
_entity_poly.type
_entity_poly.pdbx_seq_one_letter_code
_entity_poly.pdbx_strand_id
1 'polypeptide(L)'
;MRDAAVERDLDLAWELLGAQPTHPKVAELAVRVLAAEPERNSALMALGNHRHARGELDEARRLFLQVAGRRDNWFTMAARSLRLLEQAEKNHDEALRWARVVLGEDHEDWHDWMELGDIQARSGEYEAGWRQLDEAVALCSRTAPDDLPKALEKRAEYLLASLAPPERFAAAAEEAIRADAANSWVGVLLGWAYLAQYRFDDAEQLGLRLLRENPTEDLLHSLVDTARTMQEILKKASDDDITLDDLRRTGALELAWQQLRDQKLGIDLTSALAALDDVLPDDLRATLRPGAELGEGEKVGSLAAQDLVTWHDGQEPGTGALWGLAEPFRLMSAAEILAMDAEIEADQEAHPDWPENEVWEQVMTDDAGAYLVAVAFGALVKRRPGQPDEPVAASMADWIWDRVAAFGGRDPRPAPRKPEQPPADLPDLPAVPGTSLTGDIATMYAALGVPEDAAAYAELRALFPVSSVRRSELEPDLPSTEGVYLVVLDGLVKKVTVEVAHCRSADRVIVGLDLHDHRGSVDAYVRANGAVPHNNWVNRATGEVTANYDLANHRLGLHWNHGKLTRISLSATD
;
A
#
# COMPACT_ATOMS: atom_id res chain seq x y z
N MET A 1 -24.42 -21.26 52.25
CA MET A 1 -25.43 -20.22 51.95
C MET A 1 -24.81 -18.93 51.46
N ARG A 2 -23.75 -18.41 52.10
CA ARG A 2 -23.03 -17.21 51.66
C ARG A 2 -22.42 -17.37 50.25
N ASP A 3 -21.74 -18.48 50.00
CA ASP A 3 -21.07 -18.73 48.71
C ASP A 3 -22.08 -18.82 47.54
N ALA A 4 -23.23 -19.48 47.75
CA ALA A 4 -24.28 -19.57 46.74
C ALA A 4 -24.91 -18.21 46.36
N ALA A 5 -24.90 -17.23 47.28
CA ALA A 5 -25.36 -15.87 46.98
C ALA A 5 -24.31 -15.07 46.22
N VAL A 6 -23.02 -15.26 46.55
CA VAL A 6 -21.88 -14.64 45.84
C VAL A 6 -21.79 -15.13 44.40
N GLU A 7 -21.90 -16.45 44.17
CA GLU A 7 -21.92 -17.01 42.81
C GLU A 7 -23.09 -16.47 41.99
N ARG A 8 -24.30 -16.44 42.58
CA ARG A 8 -25.47 -15.91 41.89
C ARG A 8 -25.33 -14.43 41.51
N ASP A 9 -24.76 -13.62 42.40
CA ASP A 9 -24.53 -12.20 42.11
C ASP A 9 -23.48 -12.02 40.99
N LEU A 10 -22.44 -12.86 40.97
CA LEU A 10 -21.43 -12.87 39.92
C LEU A 10 -22.01 -13.31 38.56
N ASP A 11 -22.76 -14.41 38.51
CA ASP A 11 -23.38 -14.92 37.29
C ASP A 11 -24.31 -13.85 36.69
N LEU A 12 -25.16 -13.24 37.54
CA LEU A 12 -26.05 -12.18 37.10
C LEU A 12 -25.29 -10.93 36.63
N ALA A 13 -24.12 -10.62 37.22
CA ALA A 13 -23.28 -9.52 36.76
C ALA A 13 -22.76 -9.78 35.34
N TRP A 14 -22.32 -11.01 35.04
CA TRP A 14 -21.84 -11.39 33.71
C TRP A 14 -22.96 -11.49 32.68
N GLU A 15 -24.10 -12.09 33.02
CA GLU A 15 -25.28 -12.14 32.15
C GLU A 15 -25.75 -10.73 31.78
N LEU A 16 -25.84 -9.85 32.79
CA LEU A 16 -26.24 -8.47 32.56
C LEU A 16 -25.18 -7.66 31.81
N LEU A 17 -23.89 -7.90 32.05
CA LEU A 17 -22.82 -7.28 31.27
C LEU A 17 -22.94 -7.66 29.79
N GLY A 18 -23.23 -8.93 29.47
CA GLY A 18 -23.42 -9.39 28.10
C GLY A 18 -24.66 -8.78 27.42
N ALA A 19 -25.74 -8.53 28.18
CA ALA A 19 -26.98 -8.00 27.64
C ALA A 19 -27.06 -6.46 27.60
N GLN A 20 -26.57 -5.79 28.65
CA GLN A 20 -26.65 -4.34 28.87
C GLN A 20 -25.39 -3.86 29.62
N PRO A 21 -24.24 -3.73 28.92
CA PRO A 21 -22.95 -3.55 29.56
C PRO A 21 -22.84 -2.25 30.38
N THR A 22 -23.64 -1.23 30.06
CA THR A 22 -23.69 0.06 30.78
C THR A 22 -24.69 0.08 31.93
N HIS A 23 -25.46 -0.99 32.16
CA HIS A 23 -26.48 -1.01 33.19
C HIS A 23 -25.85 -0.93 34.60
N PRO A 24 -26.28 0.00 35.48
CA PRO A 24 -25.62 0.25 36.76
C PRO A 24 -25.62 -0.95 37.73
N LYS A 25 -26.56 -1.88 37.55
CA LYS A 25 -26.65 -3.10 38.34
C LYS A 25 -25.44 -4.04 38.16
N VAL A 26 -24.73 -3.98 37.03
CA VAL A 26 -23.48 -4.75 36.82
C VAL A 26 -22.45 -4.35 37.88
N ALA A 27 -22.19 -3.06 38.03
CA ALA A 27 -21.27 -2.54 39.05
C ALA A 27 -21.74 -2.87 40.47
N GLU A 28 -23.05 -2.72 40.76
CA GLU A 28 -23.60 -3.02 42.09
C GLU A 28 -23.40 -4.49 42.49
N LEU A 29 -23.65 -5.42 41.55
CA LEU A 29 -23.45 -6.86 41.75
C LEU A 29 -21.96 -7.20 41.92
N ALA A 30 -21.10 -6.69 41.02
CA ALA A 30 -19.66 -6.92 41.09
C ALA A 30 -19.05 -6.38 42.39
N VAL A 31 -19.45 -5.18 42.83
CA VAL A 31 -19.00 -4.60 44.11
C VAL A 31 -19.49 -5.41 45.31
N ARG A 32 -20.71 -5.96 45.29
CA ARG A 32 -21.19 -6.87 46.35
C ARG A 32 -20.36 -8.14 46.44
N VAL A 33 -20.00 -8.74 45.31
CA VAL A 33 -19.08 -9.88 45.26
C VAL A 33 -17.72 -9.49 45.82
N LEU A 34 -17.14 -8.36 45.39
CA LEU A 34 -15.85 -7.88 45.87
C LEU A 34 -15.85 -7.49 47.35
N ALA A 35 -16.97 -7.06 47.91
CA ALA A 35 -17.09 -6.81 49.34
C ALA A 35 -17.00 -8.10 50.18
N ALA A 36 -17.42 -9.24 49.62
CA ALA A 36 -17.27 -10.55 50.24
C ALA A 36 -15.89 -11.17 49.93
N GLU A 37 -15.41 -11.01 48.70
CA GLU A 37 -14.19 -11.62 48.16
C GLU A 37 -13.38 -10.56 47.37
N PRO A 38 -12.59 -9.71 48.04
CA PRO A 38 -11.92 -8.56 47.41
C PRO A 38 -10.94 -8.92 46.30
N GLU A 39 -10.47 -10.17 46.28
CA GLU A 39 -9.51 -10.67 45.32
C GLU A 39 -10.16 -11.48 44.19
N ARG A 40 -11.49 -11.52 44.09
CA ARG A 40 -12.18 -12.27 43.04
C ARG A 40 -11.98 -11.66 41.65
N ASN A 41 -11.04 -12.20 40.89
CA ASN A 41 -10.67 -11.71 39.56
C ASN A 41 -11.85 -11.67 38.57
N SER A 42 -12.75 -12.66 38.61
CA SER A 42 -13.97 -12.66 37.78
C SER A 42 -14.87 -11.44 38.02
N ALA A 43 -14.98 -10.97 39.27
CA ALA A 43 -15.77 -9.79 39.61
C ALA A 43 -15.01 -8.49 39.27
N LEU A 44 -13.69 -8.46 39.44
CA LEU A 44 -12.85 -7.35 38.97
C LEU A 44 -12.95 -7.18 37.45
N MET A 45 -12.94 -8.28 36.69
CA MET A 45 -13.10 -8.28 35.23
C MET A 45 -14.49 -7.78 34.82
N ALA A 46 -15.56 -8.26 35.45
CA ALA A 46 -16.92 -7.79 35.18
C ALA A 46 -17.05 -6.28 35.45
N LEU A 47 -16.49 -5.79 36.56
CA LEU A 47 -16.46 -4.38 36.89
C LEU A 47 -15.62 -3.58 35.88
N GLY A 48 -14.44 -4.06 35.51
CA GLY A 48 -13.58 -3.40 34.52
C GLY A 48 -14.25 -3.25 33.16
N ASN A 49 -14.89 -4.32 32.67
CA ASN A 49 -15.64 -4.28 31.41
C ASN A 49 -16.84 -3.32 31.47
N HIS A 50 -17.55 -3.25 32.60
CA HIS A 50 -18.61 -2.25 32.80
C HIS A 50 -18.07 -0.81 32.76
N ARG A 51 -16.93 -0.56 33.43
CA ARG A 51 -16.28 0.76 33.43
C ARG A 51 -15.84 1.15 32.02
N HIS A 52 -15.25 0.21 31.29
CA HIS A 52 -14.89 0.40 29.89
C HIS A 52 -16.12 0.78 29.04
N ALA A 53 -17.22 0.02 29.13
CA ALA A 53 -18.44 0.30 28.39
C ALA A 53 -19.07 1.66 28.73
N ARG A 54 -18.78 2.22 29.91
CA ARG A 54 -19.22 3.56 30.32
C ARG A 54 -18.26 4.68 29.93
N GLY A 55 -17.14 4.37 29.28
CA GLY A 55 -16.09 5.33 28.96
C GLY A 55 -15.20 5.73 30.15
N GLU A 56 -15.27 4.99 31.26
CA GLU A 56 -14.45 5.23 32.46
C GLU A 56 -13.10 4.50 32.33
N LEU A 57 -12.31 4.89 31.33
CA LEU A 57 -11.17 4.13 30.81
C LEU A 57 -10.03 3.96 31.82
N ASP A 58 -9.65 5.00 32.56
CA ASP A 58 -8.58 4.90 33.57
C ASP A 58 -8.90 3.88 34.67
N GLU A 59 -10.15 3.84 35.11
CA GLU A 59 -10.60 2.90 36.14
C GLU A 59 -10.67 1.48 35.58
N ALA A 60 -11.15 1.31 34.34
CA ALA A 60 -11.11 0.02 33.65
C ALA A 60 -9.67 -0.50 33.52
N ARG A 61 -8.75 0.35 33.05
CA ARG A 61 -7.31 0.02 32.92
C ARG A 61 -6.72 -0.40 34.25
N ARG A 62 -6.99 0.35 35.32
CA ARG A 62 -6.52 0.01 36.69
C ARG A 62 -7.00 -1.37 37.13
N LEU A 63 -8.28 -1.70 36.90
CA LEU A 63 -8.87 -2.98 37.26
C LEU A 63 -8.27 -4.13 36.43
N PHE A 64 -8.10 -3.96 35.12
CA PHE A 64 -7.50 -4.99 34.27
C PHE A 64 -6.01 -5.21 34.59
N LEU A 65 -5.23 -4.14 34.84
CA LEU A 65 -3.84 -4.27 35.29
C LEU A 65 -3.74 -5.00 36.63
N GLN A 66 -4.68 -4.77 37.54
CA GLN A 66 -4.74 -5.50 38.82
C GLN A 66 -4.96 -7.00 38.61
N VAL A 67 -5.84 -7.39 37.68
CA VAL A 67 -6.08 -8.80 37.33
C VAL A 67 -4.85 -9.39 36.62
N ALA A 68 -4.32 -8.69 35.62
CA ALA A 68 -3.15 -9.13 34.86
C ALA A 68 -1.90 -9.30 35.75
N GLY A 69 -1.71 -8.43 36.75
CA GLY A 69 -0.58 -8.52 37.69
C GLY A 69 -0.56 -9.82 38.52
N ARG A 70 -1.68 -10.55 38.62
CA ARG A 70 -1.79 -11.78 39.40
C ARG A 70 -1.42 -13.04 38.63
N ARG A 71 -1.39 -12.97 37.30
CA ARG A 71 -1.03 -14.08 36.39
C ARG A 71 -1.76 -15.41 36.70
N ASP A 72 -3.07 -15.35 36.95
CA ASP A 72 -3.92 -16.53 37.11
C ASP A 72 -4.68 -16.87 35.81
N ASN A 73 -5.72 -17.71 35.89
CA ASN A 73 -6.51 -18.10 34.73
C ASN A 73 -7.32 -16.95 34.08
N TRP A 74 -7.38 -15.77 34.70
CA TRP A 74 -7.98 -14.56 34.11
C TRP A 74 -6.95 -13.66 33.41
N PHE A 75 -5.65 -13.99 33.49
CA PHE A 75 -4.56 -13.19 32.93
C PHE A 75 -4.79 -12.86 31.44
N THR A 76 -4.98 -13.88 30.61
CA THR A 76 -5.13 -13.71 29.16
C THR A 76 -6.35 -12.86 28.83
N MET A 77 -7.46 -13.03 29.55
CA MET A 77 -8.66 -12.21 29.35
C MET A 77 -8.43 -10.75 29.75
N ALA A 78 -7.71 -10.50 30.86
CA ALA A 78 -7.33 -9.15 31.26
C ALA A 78 -6.39 -8.49 30.24
N ALA A 79 -5.43 -9.25 29.70
CA ALA A 79 -4.52 -8.79 28.65
C ALA A 79 -5.27 -8.46 27.35
N ARG A 80 -6.26 -9.28 26.94
CA ARG A 80 -7.17 -8.98 25.81
C ARG A 80 -7.98 -7.70 26.06
N SER A 81 -8.53 -7.52 27.26
CA SER A 81 -9.25 -6.29 27.63
C SER A 81 -8.34 -5.05 27.62
N LEU A 82 -7.09 -5.16 28.07
CA LEU A 82 -6.10 -4.08 27.99
C LEU A 82 -5.74 -3.75 26.55
N ARG A 83 -5.50 -4.75 25.69
CA ARG A 83 -5.29 -4.54 24.25
C ARG A 83 -6.41 -3.70 23.62
N LEU A 84 -7.67 -4.11 23.85
CA LEU A 84 -8.84 -3.43 23.30
C LEU A 84 -9.01 -2.00 23.84
N LEU A 85 -8.77 -1.79 25.13
CA LEU A 85 -8.84 -0.48 25.77
C LEU A 85 -7.81 0.49 25.14
N GLU A 86 -6.57 0.04 25.00
CA GLU A 86 -5.48 0.86 24.47
C GLU A 86 -5.66 1.13 22.98
N GLN A 87 -6.24 0.19 22.23
CA GLN A 87 -6.64 0.40 20.84
C GLN A 87 -7.75 1.46 20.73
N ALA A 88 -8.73 1.47 21.63
CA ALA A 88 -9.80 2.48 21.67
C ALA A 88 -9.26 3.89 21.97
N GLU A 89 -8.20 3.99 22.78
CA GLU A 89 -7.48 5.24 23.05
C GLU A 89 -6.41 5.59 22.01
N LYS A 90 -6.30 4.79 20.94
CA LYS A 90 -5.29 4.94 19.88
C LYS A 90 -3.84 4.89 20.40
N ASN A 91 -3.62 4.24 21.54
CA ASN A 91 -2.30 3.95 22.08
C ASN A 91 -1.75 2.65 21.46
N HIS A 92 -1.41 2.73 20.17
CA HIS A 92 -1.08 1.56 19.36
C HIS A 92 0.16 0.79 19.87
N ASP A 93 1.17 1.49 20.41
CA ASP A 93 2.37 0.87 21.01
C ASP A 93 2.02 -0.02 22.22
N GLU A 94 1.16 0.48 23.09
CA GLU A 94 0.69 -0.25 24.27
C GLU A 94 -0.23 -1.42 23.88
N ALA A 95 -1.15 -1.19 22.94
CA ALA A 95 -2.00 -2.23 22.39
C ALA A 95 -1.18 -3.36 21.75
N LEU A 96 -0.12 -3.00 21.00
CA LEU A 96 0.79 -3.95 20.36
C LEU A 96 1.55 -4.78 21.40
N ARG A 97 2.00 -4.13 22.47
CA ARG A 97 2.66 -4.81 23.59
C ARG A 97 1.72 -5.82 24.24
N TRP A 98 0.45 -5.48 24.50
CA TRP A 98 -0.53 -6.43 25.03
C TRP A 98 -0.92 -7.52 24.05
N ALA A 99 -1.03 -7.23 22.75
CA ALA A 99 -1.30 -8.24 21.72
C ALA A 99 -0.20 -9.32 21.69
N ARG A 100 1.07 -8.91 21.78
CA ARG A 100 2.21 -9.83 21.89
C ARG A 100 2.18 -10.65 23.18
N VAL A 101 1.75 -10.05 24.30
CA VAL A 101 1.57 -10.77 25.58
C VAL A 101 0.49 -11.85 25.46
N VAL A 102 -0.67 -11.53 24.85
CA VAL A 102 -1.77 -12.49 24.67
C VAL A 102 -1.31 -13.71 23.88
N LEU A 103 -0.64 -13.49 22.74
CA LEU A 103 -0.13 -14.57 21.89
C LEU A 103 1.00 -15.38 22.54
N GLY A 104 1.74 -14.78 23.48
CA GLY A 104 2.74 -15.49 24.27
C GLY A 104 2.15 -16.53 25.24
N GLU A 105 0.91 -16.33 25.68
CA GLU A 105 0.21 -17.27 26.58
C GLU A 105 -0.70 -18.25 25.84
N ASP A 106 -1.33 -17.79 24.74
CA ASP A 106 -2.31 -18.55 23.95
C ASP A 106 -2.01 -18.36 22.46
N HIS A 107 -1.30 -19.32 21.86
CA HIS A 107 -0.74 -19.20 20.52
C HIS A 107 -1.64 -19.74 19.40
N GLU A 108 -2.80 -20.33 19.73
CA GLU A 108 -3.63 -21.06 18.76
C GLU A 108 -4.93 -20.37 18.35
N ASP A 109 -5.30 -19.24 18.97
CA ASP A 109 -6.51 -18.49 18.58
C ASP A 109 -6.26 -17.60 17.35
N TRP A 110 -6.87 -17.95 16.22
CA TRP A 110 -6.78 -17.16 14.98
C TRP A 110 -7.27 -15.72 15.18
N HIS A 111 -8.20 -15.48 16.11
CA HIS A 111 -8.72 -14.14 16.37
C HIS A 111 -7.64 -13.25 16.99
N ASP A 112 -6.85 -13.75 17.94
CA ASP A 112 -5.75 -12.98 18.52
C ASP A 112 -4.62 -12.73 17.53
N TRP A 113 -4.37 -13.66 16.60
CA TRP A 113 -3.46 -13.44 15.47
C TRP A 113 -3.96 -12.31 14.56
N MET A 114 -5.26 -12.26 14.29
CA MET A 114 -5.89 -11.21 13.49
C MET A 114 -5.77 -9.83 14.17
N GLU A 115 -6.03 -9.77 15.48
CA GLU A 115 -5.91 -8.56 16.29
C GLU A 115 -4.47 -8.04 16.34
N LEU A 116 -3.47 -8.92 16.45
CA LEU A 116 -2.07 -8.53 16.33
C LEU A 116 -1.80 -7.88 14.96
N GLY A 117 -2.28 -8.48 13.87
CA GLY A 117 -2.09 -7.96 12.52
C GLY A 117 -2.67 -6.56 12.31
N ASP A 118 -3.89 -6.32 12.80
CA ASP A 118 -4.52 -4.99 12.74
C ASP A 118 -3.72 -3.95 13.51
N ILE A 119 -3.35 -4.27 14.75
CA ILE A 119 -2.61 -3.34 15.61
C ILE A 119 -1.23 -3.05 15.03
N GLN A 120 -0.53 -4.06 14.49
CA GLN A 120 0.74 -3.86 13.81
C GLN A 120 0.59 -2.90 12.63
N ALA A 121 -0.41 -3.13 11.77
CA ALA A 121 -0.64 -2.27 10.62
C ALA A 121 -0.97 -0.82 11.06
N ARG A 122 -1.79 -0.63 12.10
CA ARG A 122 -2.12 0.69 12.64
C ARG A 122 -0.98 1.35 13.42
N SER A 123 0.01 0.59 13.86
CA SER A 123 1.26 1.11 14.44
C SER A 123 2.28 1.48 13.35
N GLY A 124 1.91 1.36 12.07
CA GLY A 124 2.78 1.63 10.93
C GLY A 124 3.58 0.41 10.43
N GLU A 125 3.57 -0.73 11.13
CA GLU A 125 4.21 -1.98 10.66
C GLU A 125 3.37 -2.66 9.54
N TYR A 126 2.98 -1.92 8.50
CA TYR A 126 1.97 -2.30 7.49
C TYR A 126 2.15 -3.68 6.87
N GLU A 127 3.23 -3.90 6.11
CA GLU A 127 3.46 -5.16 5.41
C GLU A 127 3.54 -6.37 6.36
N ALA A 128 4.04 -6.14 7.58
CA ALA A 128 4.08 -7.17 8.60
C ALA A 128 2.67 -7.46 9.13
N GLY A 129 1.92 -6.42 9.50
CA GLY A 129 0.55 -6.53 9.99
C GLY A 129 -0.38 -7.15 8.95
N TRP A 130 -0.31 -6.72 7.70
CA TRP A 130 -1.15 -7.27 6.64
C TRP A 130 -0.83 -8.73 6.31
N ARG A 131 0.44 -9.13 6.35
CA ARG A 131 0.83 -10.54 6.22
C ARG A 131 0.32 -11.35 7.42
N GLN A 132 0.43 -10.81 8.62
CA GLN A 132 -0.11 -11.39 9.84
C GLN A 132 -1.63 -11.62 9.74
N LEU A 133 -2.38 -10.70 9.10
CA LEU A 133 -3.82 -10.92 8.82
C LEU A 133 -4.05 -12.12 7.88
N ASP A 134 -3.25 -12.29 6.82
CA ASP A 134 -3.35 -13.44 5.93
C ASP A 134 -3.00 -14.76 6.65
N GLU A 135 -1.97 -14.73 7.50
CA GLU A 135 -1.58 -15.88 8.32
C GLU A 135 -2.68 -16.26 9.31
N ALA A 136 -3.39 -15.28 9.88
CA ALA A 136 -4.54 -15.50 10.75
C ALA A 136 -5.71 -16.18 10.00
N VAL A 137 -6.02 -15.75 8.78
CA VAL A 137 -7.02 -16.43 7.92
C VAL A 137 -6.59 -17.87 7.62
N ALA A 138 -5.32 -18.07 7.25
CA ALA A 138 -4.76 -19.38 7.00
C ALA A 138 -4.84 -20.28 8.25
N LEU A 139 -4.57 -19.74 9.44
CA LEU A 139 -4.74 -20.46 10.70
C LEU A 139 -6.21 -20.84 10.93
N CYS A 140 -7.13 -19.88 10.81
CA CYS A 140 -8.58 -20.12 10.95
C CYS A 140 -9.07 -21.25 10.03
N SER A 141 -8.67 -21.25 8.76
CA SER A 141 -9.07 -22.31 7.81
C SER A 141 -8.65 -23.72 8.24
N ARG A 142 -7.57 -23.85 9.04
CA ARG A 142 -7.07 -25.13 9.55
C ARG A 142 -7.70 -25.51 10.89
N THR A 143 -7.90 -24.55 11.78
CA THR A 143 -8.29 -24.81 13.18
C THR A 143 -9.80 -24.65 13.43
N ALA A 144 -10.45 -23.74 12.70
CA ALA A 144 -11.86 -23.40 12.84
C ALA A 144 -12.46 -23.07 11.46
N PRO A 145 -12.59 -24.05 10.54
CA PRO A 145 -13.06 -23.79 9.17
C PRO A 145 -14.48 -23.20 9.10
N ASP A 146 -15.33 -23.50 10.09
CA ASP A 146 -16.68 -22.93 10.19
C ASP A 146 -16.66 -21.40 10.45
N ASP A 147 -15.57 -20.89 11.04
CA ASP A 147 -15.36 -19.46 11.29
C ASP A 147 -14.66 -18.74 10.11
N LEU A 148 -14.31 -19.46 9.04
CA LEU A 148 -13.57 -18.87 7.91
C LEU A 148 -14.26 -17.65 7.29
N PRO A 149 -15.60 -17.62 7.07
CA PRO A 149 -16.27 -16.41 6.58
C PRO A 149 -16.04 -15.19 7.48
N LYS A 150 -16.07 -15.40 8.81
CA LYS A 150 -15.82 -14.34 9.79
C LYS A 150 -14.36 -13.88 9.78
N ALA A 151 -13.41 -14.79 9.61
CA ALA A 151 -12.00 -14.43 9.47
C ALA A 151 -11.72 -13.61 8.19
N LEU A 152 -12.37 -13.98 7.07
CA LEU A 152 -12.27 -13.24 5.81
C LEU A 152 -12.88 -11.83 5.91
N GLU A 153 -14.06 -11.71 6.55
CA GLU A 153 -14.67 -10.42 6.88
C GLU A 153 -13.71 -9.55 7.69
N LYS A 154 -13.18 -10.09 8.80
CA LYS A 154 -12.27 -9.35 9.69
C LYS A 154 -10.99 -8.91 8.98
N ARG A 155 -10.41 -9.75 8.12
CA ARG A 155 -9.27 -9.35 7.29
C ARG A 155 -9.62 -8.17 6.39
N ALA A 156 -10.75 -8.22 5.68
CA ALA A 156 -11.18 -7.11 4.81
C ALA A 156 -11.43 -5.83 5.62
N GLU A 157 -12.08 -5.93 6.78
CA GLU A 157 -12.31 -4.81 7.70
C GLU A 157 -10.99 -4.18 8.17
N TYR A 158 -10.01 -4.98 8.59
CA TYR A 158 -8.74 -4.48 9.12
C TYR A 158 -7.83 -3.93 8.00
N LEU A 159 -7.89 -4.49 6.79
CA LEU A 159 -7.24 -3.90 5.63
C LEU A 159 -7.83 -2.53 5.28
N LEU A 160 -9.16 -2.36 5.31
CA LEU A 160 -9.79 -1.05 5.13
C LEU A 160 -9.38 -0.06 6.24
N ALA A 161 -9.45 -0.51 7.49
CA ALA A 161 -9.22 0.36 8.64
C ALA A 161 -7.76 0.84 8.75
N SER A 162 -6.82 0.00 8.32
CA SER A 162 -5.39 0.34 8.18
C SER A 162 -5.03 0.99 6.84
N LEU A 163 -6.01 1.23 5.96
CA LEU A 163 -5.83 1.82 4.64
C LEU A 163 -4.77 1.08 3.81
N ALA A 164 -4.90 -0.24 3.76
CA ALA A 164 -4.10 -1.08 2.86
C ALA A 164 -4.30 -0.66 1.39
N PRO A 165 -3.32 -0.95 0.50
CA PRO A 165 -3.42 -0.66 -0.92
C PRO A 165 -4.76 -1.15 -1.50
N PRO A 166 -5.41 -0.34 -2.36
CA PRO A 166 -6.70 -0.66 -2.95
C PRO A 166 -6.82 -2.09 -3.50
N GLU A 167 -5.79 -2.57 -4.19
CA GLU A 167 -5.78 -3.90 -4.81
C GLU A 167 -5.85 -5.01 -3.76
N ARG A 168 -5.13 -4.82 -2.65
CA ARG A 168 -5.07 -5.78 -1.55
C ARG A 168 -6.39 -5.79 -0.78
N PHE A 169 -6.91 -4.62 -0.45
CA PHE A 169 -8.19 -4.49 0.24
C PHE A 169 -9.34 -5.06 -0.61
N ALA A 170 -9.40 -4.69 -1.89
CA ALA A 170 -10.48 -5.12 -2.76
C ALA A 170 -10.50 -6.63 -2.98
N ALA A 171 -9.34 -7.26 -3.18
CA ALA A 171 -9.25 -8.71 -3.26
C ALA A 171 -9.77 -9.41 -2.00
N ALA A 172 -9.48 -8.86 -0.81
CA ALA A 172 -9.97 -9.39 0.45
C ALA A 172 -11.49 -9.21 0.61
N ALA A 173 -12.04 -8.05 0.23
CA ALA A 173 -13.48 -7.79 0.27
C ALA A 173 -14.25 -8.70 -0.69
N GLU A 174 -13.73 -8.93 -1.90
CA GLU A 174 -14.30 -9.86 -2.88
C GLU A 174 -14.23 -11.32 -2.41
N GLU A 175 -13.22 -11.70 -1.64
CA GLU A 175 -13.14 -13.02 -1.03
C GLU A 175 -14.15 -13.18 0.10
N ALA A 176 -14.28 -12.17 0.97
CA ALA A 176 -15.25 -12.17 2.06
C ALA A 176 -16.69 -12.28 1.53
N ILE A 177 -17.08 -11.52 0.49
CA ILE A 177 -18.45 -11.57 -0.03
C ILE A 177 -18.76 -12.91 -0.71
N ARG A 178 -17.75 -13.57 -1.29
CA ARG A 178 -17.91 -14.92 -1.85
C ARG A 178 -18.13 -15.96 -0.76
N ALA A 179 -17.54 -15.76 0.42
CA ALA A 179 -17.72 -16.65 1.57
C ALA A 179 -19.07 -16.43 2.27
N ASP A 180 -19.54 -15.18 2.38
CA ASP A 180 -20.84 -14.86 2.96
C ASP A 180 -21.49 -13.63 2.30
N ALA A 181 -22.28 -13.88 1.25
CA ALA A 181 -22.99 -12.84 0.53
C ALA A 181 -24.20 -12.26 1.28
N ALA A 182 -24.64 -12.91 2.38
CA ALA A 182 -25.78 -12.46 3.19
C ALA A 182 -25.36 -11.44 4.25
N ASN A 183 -24.07 -11.35 4.56
CA ASN A 183 -23.53 -10.40 5.49
C ASN A 183 -23.50 -8.98 4.88
N SER A 184 -24.37 -8.11 5.37
CA SER A 184 -24.48 -6.72 4.88
C SER A 184 -23.22 -5.90 5.14
N TRP A 185 -22.48 -6.18 6.22
CA TRP A 185 -21.22 -5.49 6.51
C TRP A 185 -20.14 -5.81 5.47
N VAL A 186 -20.04 -7.06 5.04
CA VAL A 186 -19.15 -7.44 3.93
C VAL A 186 -19.57 -6.75 2.63
N GLY A 187 -20.88 -6.55 2.42
CA GLY A 187 -21.40 -5.74 1.32
C GLY A 187 -20.95 -4.27 1.39
N VAL A 188 -20.92 -3.67 2.58
CA VAL A 188 -20.39 -2.31 2.80
C VAL A 188 -18.90 -2.26 2.42
N LEU A 189 -18.09 -3.21 2.92
CA LEU A 189 -16.65 -3.30 2.61
C LEU A 189 -16.41 -3.42 1.09
N LEU A 190 -17.18 -4.25 0.40
CA LEU A 190 -17.09 -4.39 -1.06
C LEU A 190 -17.45 -3.09 -1.80
N GLY A 191 -18.42 -2.33 -1.31
CA GLY A 191 -18.76 -1.02 -1.89
C GLY A 191 -17.58 -0.05 -1.83
N TRP A 192 -16.89 0.03 -0.70
CA TRP A 192 -15.68 0.84 -0.56
C TRP A 192 -14.53 0.33 -1.44
N ALA A 193 -14.41 -0.99 -1.60
CA ALA A 193 -13.46 -1.58 -2.53
C ALA A 193 -13.73 -1.18 -3.99
N TYR A 194 -15.00 -1.11 -4.40
CA TYR A 194 -15.39 -0.63 -5.72
C TYR A 194 -15.02 0.83 -5.94
N LEU A 195 -15.21 1.71 -4.94
CA LEU A 195 -14.71 3.08 -5.03
C LEU A 195 -13.20 3.11 -5.25
N ALA A 196 -12.44 2.34 -4.47
CA ALA A 196 -10.98 2.29 -4.57
C ALA A 196 -10.48 1.73 -5.92
N GLN A 197 -11.31 0.95 -6.63
CA GLN A 197 -11.04 0.42 -7.97
C GLN A 197 -11.64 1.27 -9.11
N TYR A 198 -12.09 2.49 -8.83
CA TYR A 198 -12.76 3.36 -9.81
C TYR A 198 -14.04 2.76 -10.42
N ARG A 199 -14.71 1.85 -9.70
CA ARG A 199 -15.97 1.21 -10.10
C ARG A 199 -17.15 1.93 -9.46
N PHE A 200 -17.27 3.22 -9.75
CA PHE A 200 -18.22 4.12 -9.06
C PHE A 200 -19.68 3.71 -9.24
N ASP A 201 -20.06 3.24 -10.44
CA ASP A 201 -21.41 2.73 -10.70
C ASP A 201 -21.74 1.50 -9.86
N ASP A 202 -20.80 0.56 -9.77
CA ASP A 202 -20.98 -0.66 -8.96
C ASP A 202 -21.08 -0.30 -7.47
N ALA A 203 -20.27 0.65 -6.99
CA ALA A 203 -20.31 1.15 -5.62
C ALA A 203 -21.66 1.80 -5.30
N GLU A 204 -22.17 2.67 -6.18
CA GLU A 204 -23.46 3.32 -6.00
C GLU A 204 -24.60 2.29 -5.99
N GLN A 205 -24.65 1.38 -6.98
CA GLN A 205 -25.70 0.38 -7.08
C GLN A 205 -25.73 -0.56 -5.87
N LEU A 206 -24.55 -1.00 -5.41
CA LEU A 206 -24.42 -1.82 -4.22
C LEU A 206 -24.87 -1.07 -2.98
N GLY A 207 -24.42 0.18 -2.80
CA GLY A 207 -24.83 1.04 -1.68
C GLY A 207 -26.34 1.26 -1.63
N LEU A 208 -26.96 1.59 -2.76
CA LEU A 208 -28.41 1.76 -2.86
C LEU A 208 -29.18 0.48 -2.59
N ARG A 209 -28.65 -0.69 -2.97
CA ARG A 209 -29.25 -1.98 -2.63
C ARG A 209 -29.24 -2.20 -1.12
N LEU A 210 -28.11 -1.98 -0.47
CA LEU A 210 -27.95 -2.17 0.97
C LEU A 210 -28.77 -1.16 1.78
N LEU A 211 -28.92 0.09 1.31
CA LEU A 211 -29.81 1.09 1.92
C LEU A 211 -31.29 0.70 1.88
N ARG A 212 -31.72 -0.18 0.96
CA ARG A 212 -33.09 -0.72 0.99
C ARG A 212 -33.29 -1.69 2.15
N GLU A 213 -32.22 -2.35 2.60
CA GLU A 213 -32.23 -3.26 3.74
C GLU A 213 -32.07 -2.51 5.07
N ASN A 214 -31.16 -1.53 5.12
CA ASN A 214 -30.92 -0.67 6.27
C ASN A 214 -30.80 0.82 5.85
N PRO A 215 -31.91 1.57 5.80
CA PRO A 215 -31.92 2.95 5.28
C PRO A 215 -31.27 3.97 6.21
N THR A 216 -30.97 3.61 7.45
CA THR A 216 -30.39 4.49 8.46
C THR A 216 -28.87 4.32 8.62
N GLU A 217 -28.23 3.54 7.75
CA GLU A 217 -26.79 3.29 7.81
C GLU A 217 -26.01 4.45 7.18
N ASP A 218 -25.37 5.28 8.00
CA ASP A 218 -24.65 6.48 7.59
C ASP A 218 -23.45 6.17 6.67
N LEU A 219 -22.79 5.02 6.88
CA LEU A 219 -21.66 4.61 6.03
C LEU A 219 -22.11 4.33 4.59
N LEU A 220 -23.32 3.80 4.41
CA LEU A 220 -23.87 3.54 3.08
C LEU A 220 -24.32 4.81 2.38
N HIS A 221 -24.85 5.80 3.10
CA HIS A 221 -25.11 7.12 2.54
C HIS A 221 -23.82 7.78 2.06
N SER A 222 -22.77 7.76 2.91
CA SER A 222 -21.45 8.28 2.57
C SER A 222 -20.85 7.60 1.34
N LEU A 223 -21.00 6.28 1.23
CA LEU A 223 -20.57 5.51 0.06
C LEU A 223 -21.26 5.98 -1.23
N VAL A 224 -22.59 6.11 -1.19
CA VAL A 224 -23.40 6.53 -2.35
C VAL A 224 -23.08 7.97 -2.76
N ASP A 225 -22.96 8.88 -1.80
CA ASP A 225 -22.65 10.29 -2.08
C ASP A 225 -21.23 10.44 -2.66
N THR A 226 -20.27 9.66 -2.16
CA THR A 226 -18.90 9.63 -2.71
C THR A 226 -18.90 9.09 -4.14
N ALA A 227 -19.60 7.99 -4.40
CA ALA A 227 -19.72 7.41 -5.74
C ALA A 227 -20.29 8.42 -6.75
N ARG A 228 -21.37 9.11 -6.39
CA ARG A 228 -22.01 10.15 -7.22
C ARG A 228 -21.10 11.34 -7.47
N THR A 229 -20.39 11.80 -6.45
CA THR A 229 -19.45 12.91 -6.59
C THR A 229 -18.36 12.55 -7.61
N MET A 230 -17.82 11.33 -7.54
CA MET A 230 -16.81 10.86 -8.50
C MET A 230 -17.37 10.69 -9.92
N GLN A 231 -18.60 10.18 -10.07
CA GLN A 231 -19.28 10.13 -11.37
C GLN A 231 -19.51 11.53 -11.96
N GLU A 232 -19.88 12.52 -11.15
CA GLU A 232 -20.05 13.90 -11.59
C GLU A 232 -18.74 14.55 -12.03
N ILE A 233 -17.64 14.26 -11.31
CA ILE A 233 -16.30 14.70 -11.69
C ILE A 233 -15.93 14.10 -13.04
N LEU A 234 -16.10 12.78 -13.22
CA LEU A 234 -15.83 12.12 -14.51
C LEU A 234 -16.68 12.68 -15.63
N LYS A 235 -17.96 12.96 -15.38
CA LYS A 235 -18.86 13.53 -16.38
C LYS A 235 -18.38 14.92 -16.82
N LYS A 236 -17.97 15.77 -15.88
CA LYS A 236 -17.39 17.09 -16.22
C LYS A 236 -16.07 16.94 -16.96
N ALA A 237 -15.21 16.04 -16.51
CA ALA A 237 -13.92 15.78 -17.16
C ALA A 237 -14.08 15.21 -18.58
N SER A 238 -15.16 14.46 -18.84
CA SER A 238 -15.47 13.96 -20.18
C SER A 238 -15.85 15.07 -21.17
N ASP A 239 -16.32 16.22 -20.70
CA ASP A 239 -16.53 17.40 -21.55
C ASP A 239 -15.18 17.99 -22.03
N ASP A 240 -14.08 17.65 -21.34
CA ASP A 240 -12.69 18.04 -21.63
C ASP A 240 -11.86 16.88 -22.22
N ASP A 241 -12.50 15.85 -22.80
CA ASP A 241 -11.87 14.64 -23.37
C ASP A 241 -11.03 13.79 -22.39
N ILE A 242 -11.25 13.94 -21.07
CA ILE A 242 -10.58 13.14 -20.04
C ILE A 242 -11.39 11.87 -19.74
N THR A 243 -10.79 10.70 -19.95
CA THR A 243 -11.44 9.40 -19.72
C THR A 243 -11.21 8.87 -18.30
N LEU A 244 -11.97 7.84 -17.89
CA LEU A 244 -11.72 7.11 -16.64
C LEU A 244 -10.31 6.50 -16.60
N ASP A 245 -9.80 6.04 -17.74
CA ASP A 245 -8.45 5.47 -17.82
C ASP A 245 -7.37 6.56 -17.75
N ASP A 246 -7.66 7.81 -18.14
CA ASP A 246 -6.79 8.95 -17.83
C ASP A 246 -6.75 9.16 -16.32
N LEU A 247 -7.89 9.18 -15.64
CA LEU A 247 -7.96 9.35 -14.19
C LEU A 247 -7.25 8.20 -13.43
N ARG A 248 -7.42 6.96 -13.87
CA ARG A 248 -6.68 5.82 -13.30
C ARG A 248 -5.17 5.96 -13.49
N ARG A 249 -4.75 6.46 -14.66
CA ARG A 249 -3.33 6.69 -14.96
C ARG A 249 -2.72 7.77 -14.08
N THR A 250 -3.49 8.75 -13.62
CA THR A 250 -2.98 9.75 -12.66
C THR A 250 -2.79 9.17 -11.27
N GLY A 251 -3.49 8.09 -10.93
CA GLY A 251 -3.42 7.49 -9.60
C GLY A 251 -3.98 8.35 -8.49
N ALA A 252 -4.90 9.26 -8.82
CA ALA A 252 -5.40 10.26 -7.89
C ALA A 252 -6.07 9.64 -6.65
N LEU A 253 -6.81 8.54 -6.81
CA LEU A 253 -7.43 7.86 -5.66
C LEU A 253 -6.39 7.14 -4.80
N GLU A 254 -5.40 6.50 -5.40
CA GLU A 254 -4.31 5.83 -4.69
C GLU A 254 -3.52 6.85 -3.86
N LEU A 255 -3.24 8.02 -4.44
CA LEU A 255 -2.60 9.13 -3.74
C LEU A 255 -3.46 9.64 -2.58
N ALA A 256 -4.76 9.89 -2.80
CA ALA A 256 -5.67 10.32 -1.75
C ALA A 256 -5.78 9.26 -0.62
N TRP A 257 -5.80 7.98 -0.99
CA TRP A 257 -5.83 6.85 -0.06
C TRP A 257 -4.57 6.81 0.81
N GLN A 258 -3.40 6.99 0.19
CA GLN A 258 -2.13 7.10 0.88
C GLN A 258 -2.09 8.34 1.79
N GLN A 259 -2.53 9.51 1.33
CA GLN A 259 -2.57 10.73 2.14
C GLN A 259 -3.44 10.55 3.39
N LEU A 260 -4.63 9.93 3.26
CA LEU A 260 -5.49 9.60 4.40
C LEU A 260 -4.80 8.67 5.39
N ARG A 261 -4.00 7.72 4.88
CA ARG A 261 -3.24 6.78 5.70
C ARG A 261 -2.14 7.50 6.47
N ASP A 262 -1.37 8.30 5.76
CA ASP A 262 -0.23 9.02 6.31
C ASP A 262 -0.71 10.05 7.35
N GLN A 263 -1.85 10.71 7.10
CA GLN A 263 -2.53 11.60 8.06
C GLN A 263 -2.96 10.88 9.34
N LYS A 264 -3.54 9.67 9.22
CA LYS A 264 -3.97 8.90 10.40
C LYS A 264 -2.80 8.50 11.29
N LEU A 265 -1.61 8.31 10.72
CA LEU A 265 -0.41 8.02 11.49
C LEU A 265 0.32 9.26 12.00
N GLY A 266 -0.04 10.46 11.52
CA GLY A 266 0.75 11.66 11.76
C GLY A 266 2.13 11.60 11.10
N ILE A 267 2.22 10.95 9.93
CA ILE A 267 3.44 10.93 9.10
C ILE A 267 3.26 11.71 7.79
N ASP A 268 2.11 12.36 7.61
CA ASP A 268 1.84 13.27 6.50
C ASP A 268 2.76 14.51 6.51
N LEU A 269 2.72 15.28 5.42
CA LEU A 269 3.57 16.46 5.25
C LEU A 269 3.32 17.52 6.34
N THR A 270 2.07 17.78 6.74
CA THR A 270 1.77 18.77 7.78
C THR A 270 2.39 18.35 9.11
N SER A 271 2.25 17.08 9.48
CA SER A 271 2.88 16.52 10.69
C SER A 271 4.41 16.57 10.63
N ALA A 272 4.99 16.31 9.46
CA ALA A 272 6.44 16.35 9.25
C ALA A 272 6.99 17.79 9.39
N LEU A 273 6.32 18.78 8.82
CA LEU A 273 6.70 20.19 8.92
C LEU A 273 6.63 20.70 10.36
N ALA A 274 5.56 20.36 11.08
CA ALA A 274 5.42 20.71 12.49
C ALA A 274 6.54 20.09 13.35
N ALA A 275 6.91 18.84 13.10
CA ALA A 275 8.02 18.19 13.80
C ALA A 275 9.39 18.78 13.41
N LEU A 276 9.54 19.27 12.17
CA LEU A 276 10.75 19.92 11.70
C LEU A 276 10.99 21.27 12.39
N ASP A 277 9.93 22.05 12.63
CA ASP A 277 10.03 23.34 13.33
C ASP A 277 10.68 23.22 14.72
N ASP A 278 10.39 22.14 15.43
CA ASP A 278 10.92 21.87 16.77
C ASP A 278 12.44 21.61 16.78
N VAL A 279 13.01 21.19 15.64
CA VAL A 279 14.42 20.78 15.54
C VAL A 279 15.23 21.56 14.51
N LEU A 280 14.62 22.54 13.83
CA LEU A 280 15.28 23.30 12.78
C LEU A 280 16.50 24.08 13.34
N PRO A 281 17.69 23.96 12.72
CA PRO A 281 18.86 24.77 13.09
C PRO A 281 18.61 26.27 12.97
N ASP A 282 19.18 27.06 13.88
CA ASP A 282 18.94 28.52 13.94
C ASP A 282 19.43 29.27 12.69
N ASP A 283 20.54 28.83 12.10
CA ASP A 283 21.10 29.37 10.88
C ASP A 283 20.20 29.09 9.67
N LEU A 284 19.68 27.86 9.55
CA LEU A 284 18.69 27.53 8.53
C LEU A 284 17.40 28.34 8.74
N ARG A 285 16.85 28.35 9.96
CA ARG A 285 15.64 29.12 10.32
C ARG A 285 15.76 30.60 9.95
N ALA A 286 16.93 31.20 10.13
CA ALA A 286 17.18 32.60 9.82
C ALA A 286 17.10 32.93 8.30
N THR A 287 17.22 31.93 7.43
CA THR A 287 17.14 32.09 5.97
C THR A 287 15.77 31.81 5.39
N LEU A 288 14.85 31.25 6.18
CA LEU A 288 13.48 30.98 5.78
C LEU A 288 12.62 32.23 5.90
N ARG A 289 11.77 32.47 4.90
CA ARG A 289 10.80 33.58 4.93
C ARG A 289 9.55 33.18 5.69
N PRO A 290 8.82 34.11 6.33
CA PRO A 290 7.51 33.81 6.89
C PRO A 290 6.60 33.18 5.83
N GLY A 291 5.73 32.24 6.24
CA GLY A 291 4.74 31.63 5.36
C GLY A 291 3.82 32.67 4.69
N ALA A 292 3.34 32.34 3.50
CA ALA A 292 2.45 33.20 2.72
C ALA A 292 0.99 32.73 2.81
N GLU A 293 0.07 33.69 2.92
CA GLU A 293 -1.35 33.46 2.63
C GLU A 293 -1.57 33.72 1.14
N LEU A 294 -1.93 32.67 0.40
CA LEU A 294 -2.25 32.78 -1.03
C LEU A 294 -3.58 33.51 -1.22
N GLY A 295 -3.65 34.44 -2.17
CA GLY A 295 -4.86 35.19 -2.47
C GLY A 295 -5.96 34.30 -3.08
N GLU A 296 -7.22 34.75 -3.02
CA GLU A 296 -8.32 34.07 -3.73
C GLU A 296 -8.00 33.95 -5.23
N GLY A 297 -7.78 32.71 -5.69
CA GLY A 297 -7.49 32.38 -7.10
C GLY A 297 -6.00 32.12 -7.40
N GLU A 298 -5.09 32.41 -6.48
CA GLU A 298 -3.68 32.00 -6.59
C GLU A 298 -3.55 30.55 -6.08
N LYS A 299 -3.13 29.64 -6.95
CA LYS A 299 -2.87 28.24 -6.59
C LYS A 299 -1.40 27.94 -6.86
N VAL A 300 -0.68 27.51 -5.84
CA VAL A 300 0.71 27.08 -5.93
C VAL A 300 0.71 25.57 -5.71
N GLY A 301 0.54 24.81 -6.79
CA GLY A 301 0.41 23.36 -6.71
C GLY A 301 -0.80 22.85 -5.90
N SER A 302 -0.86 21.53 -5.74
CA SER A 302 -1.89 20.73 -5.07
C SER A 302 -1.34 19.50 -4.32
N LEU A 303 -0.05 19.17 -4.45
CA LEU A 303 0.62 18.00 -3.88
C LEU A 303 1.43 18.36 -2.64
N ALA A 304 2.33 19.36 -2.75
CA ALA A 304 3.24 19.73 -1.67
C ALA A 304 3.57 21.23 -1.64
N ALA A 305 3.55 21.92 -2.79
CA ALA A 305 4.02 23.30 -2.86
C ALA A 305 3.19 24.26 -1.99
N GLN A 306 1.87 24.07 -1.95
CA GLN A 306 0.97 24.86 -1.11
C GLN A 306 1.30 24.73 0.38
N ASP A 307 1.49 23.52 0.89
CA ASP A 307 1.80 23.27 2.29
C ASP A 307 3.16 23.89 2.67
N LEU A 308 4.15 23.77 1.79
CA LEU A 308 5.49 24.33 2.00
C LEU A 308 5.47 25.85 2.01
N VAL A 309 4.79 26.50 1.07
CA VAL A 309 4.67 27.97 1.01
C VAL A 309 3.88 28.52 2.20
N THR A 310 2.85 27.79 2.64
CA THR A 310 2.09 28.15 3.84
C THR A 310 2.95 28.06 5.10
N TRP A 311 3.87 27.09 5.15
CA TRP A 311 4.85 26.95 6.22
C TRP A 311 5.93 28.04 6.18
N HIS A 312 6.65 28.14 5.06
CA HIS A 312 7.67 29.15 4.78
C HIS A 312 7.67 29.52 3.30
N ASP A 313 7.52 30.81 2.98
CA ASP A 313 7.48 31.32 1.60
C ASP A 313 8.89 31.39 0.96
N GLY A 314 9.53 30.23 0.87
CA GLY A 314 10.86 30.07 0.32
C GLY A 314 12.00 30.42 1.28
N GLN A 315 13.19 30.36 0.71
CA GLN A 315 14.47 30.52 1.40
C GLN A 315 15.37 31.48 0.62
N GLU A 316 16.27 32.19 1.31
CA GLU A 316 17.23 33.08 0.65
C GLU A 316 18.11 32.35 -0.40
N PRO A 317 18.27 32.88 -1.63
CA PRO A 317 19.14 32.29 -2.65
C PRO A 317 20.57 32.05 -2.17
N GLY A 318 21.15 30.92 -2.58
CA GLY A 318 22.51 30.49 -2.23
C GLY A 318 22.66 29.89 -0.83
N THR A 319 21.58 29.74 -0.06
CA THR A 319 21.63 29.23 1.32
C THR A 319 21.25 27.75 1.46
N GLY A 320 20.96 27.05 0.35
CA GLY A 320 20.49 25.66 0.38
C GLY A 320 21.46 24.65 1.00
N ALA A 321 22.76 24.96 1.08
CA ALA A 321 23.74 24.11 1.78
C ALA A 321 23.45 23.94 3.29
N LEU A 322 22.65 24.84 3.89
CA LEU A 322 22.26 24.78 5.31
C LEU A 322 21.38 23.57 5.64
N TRP A 323 20.74 22.96 4.64
CA TRP A 323 20.03 21.69 4.82
C TRP A 323 20.95 20.49 5.09
N GLY A 324 22.28 20.65 5.01
CA GLY A 324 23.25 19.58 5.23
C GLY A 324 23.26 18.52 4.11
N LEU A 325 22.75 18.89 2.94
CA LEU A 325 22.67 18.03 1.76
C LEU A 325 23.94 18.07 0.92
N ALA A 326 24.13 17.02 0.10
CA ALA A 326 25.23 16.98 -0.88
C ALA A 326 25.06 18.05 -1.98
N GLU A 327 23.82 18.36 -2.36
CA GLU A 327 23.48 19.41 -3.32
C GLU A 327 22.73 20.55 -2.59
N PRO A 328 23.01 21.83 -2.90
CA PRO A 328 22.55 22.96 -2.12
C PRO A 328 21.12 23.41 -2.50
N PHE A 329 20.15 22.49 -2.45
CA PHE A 329 18.74 22.83 -2.70
C PHE A 329 18.17 23.73 -1.61
N ARG A 330 17.43 24.77 -2.00
CA ARG A 330 16.68 25.67 -1.12
C ARG A 330 15.20 25.68 -1.46
N LEU A 331 14.35 26.04 -0.51
CA LEU A 331 12.91 26.22 -0.75
C LEU A 331 12.66 27.36 -1.74
N MET A 332 11.77 27.11 -2.71
CA MET A 332 11.25 28.14 -3.60
C MET A 332 10.11 28.90 -2.92
N SER A 333 10.01 30.20 -3.20
CA SER A 333 8.87 31.03 -2.80
C SER A 333 7.70 30.88 -3.78
N ALA A 334 6.49 31.21 -3.34
CA ALA A 334 5.28 31.26 -4.16
C ALA A 334 5.50 32.08 -5.44
N ALA A 335 6.16 33.24 -5.30
CA ALA A 335 6.46 34.11 -6.43
C ALA A 335 7.41 33.46 -7.45
N GLU A 336 8.38 32.66 -6.99
CA GLU A 336 9.28 31.92 -7.89
C GLU A 336 8.57 30.78 -8.60
N ILE A 337 7.71 30.05 -7.89
CA ILE A 337 6.93 28.95 -8.45
C ILE A 337 5.97 29.49 -9.52
N LEU A 338 5.16 30.50 -9.18
CA LEU A 338 4.21 31.13 -10.11
C LEU A 338 4.90 31.77 -11.33
N ALA A 339 6.06 32.39 -11.14
CA ALA A 339 6.81 32.97 -12.26
C ALA A 339 7.31 31.89 -13.22
N MET A 340 7.76 30.76 -12.69
CA MET A 340 8.22 29.62 -13.49
C MET A 340 7.06 28.92 -14.18
N ASP A 341 5.92 28.73 -13.50
CA ASP A 341 4.70 28.18 -14.12
C ASP A 341 4.26 29.05 -15.30
N ALA A 342 4.21 30.37 -15.11
CA ALA A 342 3.85 31.31 -16.16
C ALA A 342 4.87 31.32 -17.32
N GLU A 343 6.16 31.07 -17.06
CA GLU A 343 7.19 30.94 -18.10
C GLU A 343 6.98 29.67 -18.93
N ILE A 344 6.74 28.53 -18.27
CA ILE A 344 6.49 27.24 -18.91
C ILE A 344 5.22 27.30 -19.76
N GLU A 345 4.13 27.84 -19.21
CA GLU A 345 2.86 28.01 -19.94
C GLU A 345 2.99 28.92 -21.17
N ALA A 346 3.88 29.93 -21.11
CA ALA A 346 4.07 30.87 -22.21
C ALA A 346 4.86 30.27 -23.39
N ASP A 347 5.78 29.32 -23.13
CA ASP A 347 6.62 28.68 -24.16
C ASP A 347 6.93 27.20 -23.85
N GLN A 348 5.90 26.37 -23.88
CA GLN A 348 6.00 24.94 -23.58
C GLN A 348 7.06 24.19 -24.43
N GLU A 349 7.29 24.62 -25.69
CA GLU A 349 8.30 24.01 -26.56
C GLU A 349 9.74 24.29 -26.10
N ALA A 350 9.97 25.42 -25.43
CA ALA A 350 11.25 25.77 -24.82
C ALA A 350 11.51 25.03 -23.50
N HIS A 351 10.49 24.40 -22.91
CA HIS A 351 10.55 23.70 -21.62
C HIS A 351 10.23 22.19 -21.74
N PRO A 352 10.98 21.41 -22.56
CA PRO A 352 10.70 19.98 -22.80
C PRO A 352 10.91 19.08 -21.56
N ASP A 353 11.49 19.62 -20.49
CA ASP A 353 11.65 18.95 -19.20
C ASP A 353 10.38 19.02 -18.34
N TRP A 354 9.38 19.81 -18.72
CA TRP A 354 8.15 20.08 -17.95
C TRP A 354 6.90 19.69 -18.74
N PRO A 355 6.68 18.40 -19.04
CA PRO A 355 5.64 18.01 -19.98
C PRO A 355 4.22 18.26 -19.45
N GLU A 356 3.31 18.72 -20.31
CA GLU A 356 1.90 19.01 -19.96
C GLU A 356 1.12 17.76 -19.50
N ASN A 357 1.55 16.57 -19.90
CA ASN A 357 0.87 15.31 -19.57
C ASN A 357 1.36 14.67 -18.27
N GLU A 358 2.09 15.41 -17.44
CA GLU A 358 2.57 14.98 -16.14
C GLU A 358 2.09 15.96 -15.07
N VAL A 359 1.65 15.44 -13.92
CA VAL A 359 1.41 16.26 -12.73
C VAL A 359 2.74 16.45 -12.02
N TRP A 360 3.19 17.70 -11.89
CA TRP A 360 4.44 18.05 -11.24
C TRP A 360 4.32 19.35 -10.45
N GLU A 361 5.13 19.47 -9.39
CA GLU A 361 5.29 20.66 -8.56
C GLU A 361 6.74 20.85 -8.15
N GLN A 362 7.35 21.93 -8.63
CA GLN A 362 8.66 22.39 -8.22
C GLN A 362 8.58 23.04 -6.85
N VAL A 363 9.34 22.49 -5.92
CA VAL A 363 9.28 22.87 -4.50
C VAL A 363 10.62 23.40 -3.99
N MET A 364 11.73 23.00 -4.63
CA MET A 364 13.07 23.46 -4.29
C MET A 364 13.93 23.67 -5.54
N THR A 365 14.94 24.54 -5.44
CA THR A 365 15.93 24.78 -6.51
C THR A 365 17.34 24.82 -5.94
N ASP A 366 18.34 24.41 -6.73
CA ASP A 366 19.76 24.55 -6.39
C ASP A 366 20.37 25.89 -6.84
N ASP A 367 19.55 26.80 -7.38
CA ASP A 367 19.95 28.08 -8.01
C ASP A 367 20.86 27.93 -9.25
N ALA A 368 21.16 26.71 -9.69
CA ALA A 368 22.00 26.39 -10.85
C ALA A 368 21.20 25.75 -12.01
N GLY A 369 19.89 25.60 -11.84
CA GLY A 369 18.96 25.09 -12.85
C GLY A 369 18.48 23.65 -12.61
N ALA A 370 18.78 23.06 -11.45
CA ALA A 370 18.13 21.84 -10.99
C ALA A 370 16.98 22.16 -10.03
N TYR A 371 15.98 21.27 -10.01
CA TYR A 371 14.80 21.41 -9.17
C TYR A 371 14.52 20.10 -8.43
N LEU A 372 14.03 20.19 -7.20
CA LEU A 372 13.28 19.10 -6.60
C LEU A 372 11.81 19.28 -6.94
N VAL A 373 11.23 18.23 -7.49
CA VAL A 373 9.90 18.22 -8.08
C VAL A 373 9.12 17.07 -7.45
N ALA A 374 7.96 17.38 -6.88
CA ALA A 374 6.97 16.38 -6.53
C ALA A 374 6.21 16.01 -7.81
N VAL A 375 6.34 14.76 -8.26
CA VAL A 375 5.65 14.26 -9.47
C VAL A 375 4.44 13.41 -9.09
N ALA A 376 3.73 12.88 -10.09
CA ALA A 376 2.60 11.98 -9.90
C ALA A 376 2.91 10.88 -8.86
N PHE A 377 1.89 10.52 -8.07
CA PHE A 377 2.00 9.65 -6.89
C PHE A 377 2.83 10.23 -5.72
N GLY A 378 3.14 11.53 -5.77
CA GLY A 378 3.78 12.27 -4.68
C GLY A 378 5.29 12.04 -4.56
N ALA A 379 5.90 11.25 -5.44
CA ALA A 379 7.32 10.96 -5.41
C ALA A 379 8.15 12.23 -5.58
N LEU A 380 9.21 12.37 -4.79
CA LEU A 380 10.12 13.50 -4.89
C LEU A 380 11.31 13.11 -5.76
N VAL A 381 11.44 13.79 -6.90
CA VAL A 381 12.53 13.58 -7.84
C VAL A 381 13.35 14.84 -8.01
N LYS A 382 14.58 14.67 -8.47
CA LYS A 382 15.45 15.74 -8.90
C LYS A 382 15.42 15.81 -10.41
N ARG A 383 15.00 16.96 -10.93
CA ARG A 383 14.88 17.24 -12.35
C ARG A 383 15.98 18.18 -12.79
N ARG A 384 16.66 17.84 -13.90
CA ARG A 384 17.70 18.68 -14.54
C ARG A 384 17.49 18.74 -16.04
N PRO A 385 17.83 19.86 -16.68
CA PRO A 385 17.68 20.00 -18.12
C PRO A 385 18.39 18.90 -18.92
N GLY A 386 17.63 18.19 -19.75
CA GLY A 386 18.15 17.14 -20.64
C GLY A 386 18.66 15.87 -19.93
N GLN A 387 18.35 15.68 -18.66
CA GLN A 387 18.67 14.46 -17.90
C GLN A 387 17.40 13.75 -17.43
N PRO A 388 17.42 12.42 -17.27
CA PRO A 388 16.32 11.72 -16.63
C PRO A 388 16.18 12.15 -15.16
N ASP A 389 14.96 12.10 -14.65
CA ASP A 389 14.69 12.39 -13.24
C ASP A 389 15.42 11.40 -12.34
N GLU A 390 16.07 11.91 -11.30
CA GLU A 390 16.75 11.11 -10.29
C GLU A 390 15.86 11.01 -9.03
N PRO A 391 15.45 9.81 -8.58
CA PRO A 391 14.67 9.67 -7.35
C PRO A 391 15.40 10.22 -6.14
N VAL A 392 14.71 11.02 -5.32
CA VAL A 392 15.26 11.62 -4.09
C VAL A 392 14.60 11.03 -2.85
N ALA A 393 13.28 10.97 -2.81
CA ALA A 393 12.51 10.38 -1.73
C ALA A 393 11.18 9.83 -2.25
N ALA A 394 10.55 8.92 -1.49
CA ALA A 394 9.24 8.37 -1.84
C ALA A 394 8.12 9.43 -1.78
N SER A 395 8.30 10.48 -0.97
CA SER A 395 7.42 11.64 -0.93
C SER A 395 8.11 12.88 -0.38
N MET A 396 7.47 14.05 -0.48
CA MET A 396 7.96 15.26 0.19
C MET A 396 7.92 15.11 1.72
N ALA A 397 6.88 14.47 2.26
CA ALA A 397 6.79 14.17 3.69
C ALA A 397 7.97 13.30 4.16
N ASP A 398 8.35 12.28 3.37
CA ASP A 398 9.49 11.43 3.68
C ASP A 398 10.81 12.19 3.69
N TRP A 399 11.00 13.09 2.73
CA TRP A 399 12.19 13.93 2.70
C TRP A 399 12.26 14.84 3.93
N ILE A 400 11.14 15.43 4.35
CA ILE A 400 11.06 16.27 5.56
C ILE A 400 11.32 15.45 6.82
N TRP A 401 10.73 14.26 6.96
CA TRP A 401 11.03 13.38 8.11
C TRP A 401 12.50 12.95 8.16
N ASP A 402 13.14 12.72 7.02
CA ASP A 402 14.58 12.48 6.96
C ASP A 402 15.38 13.69 7.49
N ARG A 403 14.87 14.93 7.33
CA ARG A 403 15.47 16.15 7.93
C ARG A 403 15.21 16.23 9.42
N VAL A 404 13.99 15.94 9.87
CA VAL A 404 13.66 15.86 11.30
C VAL A 404 14.64 14.91 12.00
N ALA A 405 14.82 13.70 11.45
CA ALA A 405 15.75 12.72 11.99
C ALA A 405 17.21 13.19 11.96
N ALA A 406 17.66 13.80 10.85
CA ALA A 406 19.02 14.30 10.71
C ALA A 406 19.34 15.45 11.70
N PHE A 407 18.36 16.27 12.05
CA PHE A 407 18.48 17.33 13.04
C PHE A 407 18.22 16.87 14.49
N GLY A 408 18.04 15.56 14.70
CA GLY A 408 17.92 14.95 16.03
C GLY A 408 16.50 14.84 16.57
N GLY A 409 15.48 15.08 15.74
CA GLY A 409 14.08 14.86 16.06
C GLY A 409 13.68 13.38 16.03
N ARG A 410 12.49 13.09 16.57
CA ARG A 410 11.90 11.75 16.54
C ARG A 410 11.19 11.56 15.20
N ASP A 411 11.60 10.53 14.46
CA ASP A 411 10.88 10.06 13.28
C ASP A 411 9.84 9.00 13.70
N PRO A 412 8.53 9.27 13.54
CA PRO A 412 7.47 8.32 13.85
C PRO A 412 7.30 7.23 12.77
N ARG A 413 7.94 7.37 11.60
CA ARG A 413 7.82 6.36 10.55
C ARG A 413 8.42 5.03 11.03
N PRO A 414 7.87 3.90 10.56
CA PRO A 414 8.40 2.58 10.91
C PRO A 414 9.86 2.50 10.46
N ALA A 415 10.76 2.16 11.39
CA ALA A 415 12.16 1.98 11.03
C ALA A 415 12.27 0.92 9.90
N PRO A 416 13.00 1.19 8.80
CA PRO A 416 13.26 0.17 7.80
C PRO A 416 13.90 -1.02 8.50
N ARG A 417 13.33 -2.22 8.33
CA ARG A 417 13.84 -3.44 8.97
C ARG A 417 15.33 -3.56 8.66
N LYS A 418 16.17 -3.55 9.71
CA LYS A 418 17.53 -4.08 9.58
C LYS A 418 17.38 -5.50 9.02
N PRO A 419 18.09 -5.87 7.94
CA PRO A 419 18.12 -7.27 7.52
C PRO A 419 18.56 -8.08 8.74
N GLU A 420 17.71 -9.02 9.18
CA GLU A 420 18.00 -9.89 10.32
C GLU A 420 19.36 -10.54 10.07
N GLN A 421 20.35 -10.18 10.87
CA GLN A 421 21.56 -10.98 10.97
C GLN A 421 21.13 -12.34 11.50
N PRO A 422 21.42 -13.45 10.79
CA PRO A 422 21.11 -14.76 11.31
C PRO A 422 21.77 -14.94 12.69
N PRO A 423 21.13 -15.67 13.61
CA PRO A 423 21.59 -15.81 14.98
C PRO A 423 23.04 -16.33 15.02
N ALA A 424 23.86 -15.68 15.85
CA ALA A 424 25.30 -15.92 15.99
C ALA A 424 25.68 -17.34 16.50
N ASP A 425 24.68 -18.18 16.81
CA ASP A 425 24.86 -19.47 17.47
C ASP A 425 24.60 -20.68 16.55
N LEU A 426 24.56 -20.50 15.22
CA LEU A 426 24.59 -21.63 14.29
C LEU A 426 26.01 -22.24 14.25
N PRO A 427 26.18 -23.55 14.53
CA PRO A 427 27.50 -24.17 14.56
C PRO A 427 28.15 -24.17 13.18
N ASP A 428 29.44 -23.84 13.15
CA ASP A 428 30.30 -23.79 11.97
C ASP A 428 30.14 -25.03 11.08
N LEU A 429 29.43 -24.88 9.96
CA LEU A 429 29.52 -25.83 8.87
C LEU A 429 30.89 -25.64 8.18
N PRO A 430 31.61 -26.74 7.87
CA PRO A 430 32.97 -26.64 7.34
C PRO A 430 32.95 -25.95 5.97
N ALA A 431 33.71 -24.86 5.85
CA ALA A 431 33.96 -24.19 4.59
C ALA A 431 34.65 -25.16 3.61
N VAL A 432 33.94 -25.58 2.56
CA VAL A 432 34.53 -26.28 1.43
C VAL A 432 35.24 -25.23 0.56
N PRO A 433 36.57 -25.29 0.40
CA PRO A 433 37.28 -24.31 -0.41
C PRO A 433 36.99 -24.56 -1.90
N GLY A 434 36.29 -23.63 -2.56
CA GLY A 434 36.19 -23.61 -4.02
C GLY A 434 34.80 -23.33 -4.63
N THR A 435 33.73 -23.17 -3.87
CA THR A 435 32.40 -22.91 -4.45
C THR A 435 31.98 -21.46 -4.32
N SER A 436 32.26 -20.64 -5.35
CA SER A 436 31.36 -19.53 -5.66
C SER A 436 30.29 -20.07 -6.61
N LEU A 437 29.02 -19.75 -6.35
CA LEU A 437 27.87 -20.09 -7.22
C LEU A 437 28.08 -19.66 -8.69
N THR A 438 29.05 -18.79 -8.95
CA THR A 438 29.47 -18.32 -10.27
C THR A 438 30.12 -19.41 -11.14
N GLY A 439 30.79 -20.41 -10.55
CA GLY A 439 31.43 -21.50 -11.29
C GLY A 439 30.43 -22.50 -11.88
N ASP A 440 29.42 -22.88 -11.09
CA ASP A 440 28.39 -23.84 -11.51
C ASP A 440 27.47 -23.26 -12.60
N ILE A 441 27.17 -21.96 -12.50
CA ILE A 441 26.38 -21.22 -13.50
C ILE A 441 27.13 -21.13 -14.84
N ALA A 442 28.44 -20.88 -14.83
CA ALA A 442 29.24 -20.81 -16.05
C ALA A 442 29.33 -22.17 -16.78
N THR A 443 29.45 -23.27 -16.03
CA THR A 443 29.44 -24.64 -16.58
C THR A 443 28.06 -25.03 -17.13
N MET A 444 26.97 -24.58 -16.50
CA MET A 444 25.61 -24.72 -17.04
C MET A 444 25.42 -23.92 -18.33
N TYR A 445 25.92 -22.68 -18.41
CA TYR A 445 25.87 -21.86 -19.63
C TYR A 445 26.68 -22.46 -20.79
N ALA A 446 27.85 -23.03 -20.51
CA ALA A 446 28.68 -23.67 -21.53
C ALA A 446 28.04 -24.95 -22.10
N ALA A 447 27.20 -25.64 -21.33
CA ALA A 447 26.49 -26.85 -21.75
C ALA A 447 25.26 -26.58 -22.63
N LEU A 448 24.66 -25.38 -22.56
CA LEU A 448 23.40 -25.03 -23.24
C LEU A 448 23.53 -24.79 -24.76
N GLY A 449 24.72 -24.97 -25.35
CA GLY A 449 24.97 -24.81 -26.79
C GLY A 449 25.81 -25.92 -27.44
N VAL A 450 26.13 -27.00 -26.73
CA VAL A 450 26.99 -28.10 -27.23
C VAL A 450 26.32 -29.47 -27.10
N PRO A 451 26.68 -30.46 -27.92
CA PRO A 451 26.08 -31.80 -27.86
C PRO A 451 26.36 -32.52 -26.53
N GLU A 452 25.46 -33.44 -26.13
CA GLU A 452 25.50 -34.13 -24.82
C GLU A 452 26.75 -35.02 -24.57
N ASP A 453 27.57 -35.28 -25.58
CA ASP A 453 28.83 -36.02 -25.45
C ASP A 453 30.04 -35.11 -25.14
N ALA A 454 29.83 -33.80 -25.03
CA ALA A 454 30.86 -32.84 -24.66
C ALA A 454 31.31 -32.98 -23.19
N ALA A 455 32.58 -32.66 -22.93
CA ALA A 455 33.20 -32.76 -21.60
C ALA A 455 32.42 -31.99 -20.51
N ALA A 456 31.79 -30.86 -20.85
CA ALA A 456 30.96 -30.06 -19.93
C ALA A 456 29.72 -30.83 -19.43
N TYR A 457 29.12 -31.70 -20.26
CA TYR A 457 27.97 -32.52 -19.88
C TYR A 457 28.38 -33.71 -19.01
N ALA A 458 29.59 -34.24 -19.20
CA ALA A 458 30.15 -35.30 -18.35
C ALA A 458 30.43 -34.79 -16.92
N GLU A 459 30.90 -33.56 -16.79
CA GLU A 459 31.13 -32.88 -15.51
C GLU A 459 29.80 -32.61 -14.76
N LEU A 460 28.77 -32.14 -15.47
CA LEU A 460 27.41 -31.98 -14.95
C LEU A 460 26.77 -33.30 -14.48
N ARG A 461 26.96 -34.40 -15.21
CA ARG A 461 26.46 -35.73 -14.80
C ARG A 461 27.20 -36.29 -13.58
N ALA A 462 28.48 -35.93 -13.38
CA ALA A 462 29.23 -36.30 -12.20
C ALA A 462 28.78 -35.54 -10.94
N LEU A 463 28.33 -34.29 -11.10
CA LEU A 463 27.78 -33.45 -10.02
C LEU A 463 26.37 -33.89 -9.58
N PHE A 464 25.57 -34.49 -10.47
CA PHE A 464 24.19 -34.93 -10.19
C PHE A 464 23.93 -36.40 -10.58
N PRO A 465 24.57 -37.38 -9.90
CA PRO A 465 24.63 -38.76 -10.37
C PRO A 465 23.32 -39.57 -10.29
N VAL A 466 22.20 -39.04 -9.74
CA VAL A 466 20.94 -39.81 -9.59
C VAL A 466 19.65 -39.01 -9.85
N SER A 467 19.69 -37.94 -10.65
CA SER A 467 18.46 -37.20 -11.02
C SER A 467 18.38 -37.09 -12.53
N SER A 468 17.26 -37.51 -13.11
CA SER A 468 16.96 -37.51 -14.54
C SER A 468 16.97 -36.09 -15.11
N VAL A 469 18.13 -35.61 -15.55
CA VAL A 469 18.23 -34.47 -16.47
C VAL A 469 17.74 -34.97 -17.83
N ARG A 470 16.46 -34.80 -18.11
CA ARG A 470 15.92 -34.88 -19.47
C ARG A 470 15.75 -33.46 -19.98
N ARG A 471 16.16 -33.22 -21.22
CA ARG A 471 15.71 -32.07 -21.99
C ARG A 471 14.17 -32.07 -21.96
N SER A 472 13.57 -31.08 -21.33
CA SER A 472 12.17 -30.76 -21.61
C SER A 472 12.18 -30.15 -23.01
N GLU A 473 11.98 -30.97 -24.03
CA GLU A 473 11.29 -30.44 -25.20
C GLU A 473 9.95 -29.96 -24.68
N LEU A 474 9.72 -28.64 -24.73
CA LEU A 474 8.40 -28.08 -24.55
C LEU A 474 7.53 -28.65 -25.68
N GLU A 475 6.91 -29.81 -25.42
CA GLU A 475 5.63 -30.09 -26.03
C GLU A 475 4.69 -28.93 -25.67
N PRO A 476 3.90 -28.43 -26.63
CA PRO A 476 3.02 -27.30 -26.36
C PRO A 476 1.97 -27.73 -25.34
N ASP A 477 2.03 -27.14 -24.15
CA ASP A 477 0.93 -27.20 -23.18
C ASP A 477 -0.36 -26.68 -23.83
N LEU A 478 -1.46 -27.31 -23.44
CA LEU A 478 -2.83 -27.10 -23.91
C LEU A 478 -3.23 -25.61 -23.97
N PRO A 479 -4.08 -25.21 -24.93
CA PRO A 479 -4.34 -23.81 -25.27
C PRO A 479 -4.91 -23.02 -24.08
N SER A 480 -4.42 -21.79 -23.90
CA SER A 480 -5.18 -20.79 -23.16
C SER A 480 -6.48 -20.50 -23.93
N THR A 481 -7.57 -20.28 -23.21
CA THR A 481 -8.93 -20.07 -23.76
C THR A 481 -9.07 -18.84 -24.68
N GLU A 482 -7.99 -18.10 -24.90
CA GLU A 482 -7.97 -16.82 -25.63
C GLU A 482 -7.19 -16.87 -26.95
N GLY A 483 -6.58 -18.01 -27.30
CA GLY A 483 -5.98 -18.21 -28.63
C GLY A 483 -4.73 -17.37 -28.93
N VAL A 484 -3.98 -16.93 -27.92
CA VAL A 484 -2.71 -16.20 -28.10
C VAL A 484 -1.54 -17.03 -27.57
N TYR A 485 -0.50 -17.19 -28.39
CA TYR A 485 0.73 -17.91 -28.09
C TYR A 485 1.92 -16.94 -28.09
N LEU A 486 2.74 -16.99 -27.04
CA LEU A 486 3.98 -16.23 -26.91
C LEU A 486 5.17 -17.18 -26.85
N VAL A 487 6.18 -16.94 -27.69
CA VAL A 487 7.50 -17.57 -27.55
C VAL A 487 8.47 -16.53 -27.02
N VAL A 488 8.98 -16.76 -25.82
CA VAL A 488 9.94 -15.89 -25.14
C VAL A 488 11.28 -16.61 -25.03
N LEU A 489 12.37 -15.93 -25.38
CA LEU A 489 13.73 -16.37 -25.13
C LEU A 489 14.49 -15.22 -24.46
N ASP A 490 15.11 -15.47 -23.32
CA ASP A 490 15.86 -14.48 -22.53
C ASP A 490 15.08 -13.19 -22.18
N GLY A 491 13.76 -13.32 -21.94
CA GLY A 491 12.90 -12.17 -21.63
C GLY A 491 12.57 -11.27 -22.82
N LEU A 492 12.89 -11.70 -24.05
CA LEU A 492 12.50 -11.02 -25.29
C LEU A 492 11.45 -11.87 -26.02
N VAL A 493 10.32 -11.24 -26.38
CA VAL A 493 9.29 -11.86 -27.21
C VAL A 493 9.84 -12.07 -28.62
N LYS A 494 9.99 -13.32 -29.02
CA LYS A 494 10.52 -13.70 -30.34
C LYS A 494 9.42 -13.97 -31.36
N LYS A 495 8.28 -14.47 -30.89
CA LYS A 495 7.14 -14.81 -31.75
C LYS A 495 5.85 -14.63 -30.97
N VAL A 496 4.89 -13.95 -31.59
CA VAL A 496 3.50 -13.90 -31.14
C VAL A 496 2.67 -14.61 -32.21
N THR A 497 1.85 -15.60 -31.82
CA THR A 497 0.95 -16.30 -32.74
C THR A 497 -0.47 -16.20 -32.21
N VAL A 498 -1.43 -15.84 -33.06
CA VAL A 498 -2.85 -15.75 -32.68
C VAL A 498 -3.65 -16.76 -33.51
N GLU A 499 -4.49 -17.55 -32.84
CA GLU A 499 -5.34 -18.58 -33.46
C GLU A 499 -6.69 -17.99 -33.89
N VAL A 500 -6.82 -17.79 -35.20
CA VAL A 500 -7.95 -17.09 -35.85
C VAL A 500 -9.31 -17.72 -35.56
N ALA A 501 -9.36 -19.02 -35.24
CA ALA A 501 -10.60 -19.73 -34.89
C ALA A 501 -11.31 -19.14 -33.66
N HIS A 502 -10.56 -18.49 -32.75
CA HIS A 502 -11.06 -17.92 -31.49
C HIS A 502 -11.21 -16.38 -31.53
N CYS A 503 -10.66 -15.70 -32.54
CA CYS A 503 -10.79 -14.25 -32.77
C CYS A 503 -11.32 -13.96 -34.18
N ARG A 504 -12.62 -14.23 -34.41
CA ARG A 504 -13.26 -14.19 -35.74
C ARG A 504 -13.28 -12.80 -36.43
N SER A 505 -12.91 -11.74 -35.75
CA SER A 505 -12.83 -10.36 -36.27
C SER A 505 -11.39 -9.91 -36.62
N ALA A 506 -10.36 -10.71 -36.32
CA ALA A 506 -8.95 -10.35 -36.56
C ALA A 506 -8.44 -10.67 -37.98
N ASP A 507 -9.35 -10.88 -38.94
CA ASP A 507 -9.04 -11.61 -40.18
C ASP A 507 -8.26 -10.82 -41.24
N ARG A 508 -7.59 -9.71 -40.89
CA ARG A 508 -6.73 -8.98 -41.84
C ARG A 508 -5.49 -8.23 -41.33
N VAL A 509 -5.16 -8.21 -40.04
CA VAL A 509 -4.13 -7.24 -39.58
C VAL A 509 -2.89 -7.82 -38.91
N ILE A 510 -2.88 -9.05 -38.37
CA ILE A 510 -1.65 -9.58 -37.74
C ILE A 510 -1.50 -11.07 -38.03
N VAL A 511 -1.31 -11.41 -39.31
CA VAL A 511 -0.73 -12.70 -39.70
C VAL A 511 0.65 -12.41 -40.29
N GLY A 512 1.70 -12.85 -39.59
CA GLY A 512 3.07 -12.81 -40.12
C GLY A 512 4.01 -11.74 -39.56
N LEU A 513 3.84 -11.30 -38.30
CA LEU A 513 4.91 -10.57 -37.62
C LEU A 513 6.03 -11.55 -37.21
N ASP A 514 6.82 -12.00 -38.20
CA ASP A 514 8.07 -12.70 -37.98
C ASP A 514 9.19 -11.65 -37.93
N LEU A 515 9.71 -11.39 -36.73
CA LEU A 515 10.79 -10.42 -36.54
C LEU A 515 12.11 -10.91 -37.14
N HIS A 516 12.24 -12.19 -37.52
CA HIS A 516 13.43 -12.78 -38.16
C HIS A 516 14.76 -12.32 -37.50
N ASP A 517 15.84 -12.20 -38.27
CA ASP A 517 17.13 -11.63 -37.85
C ASP A 517 17.12 -10.09 -37.71
N HIS A 518 15.96 -9.43 -37.53
CA HIS A 518 15.91 -7.97 -37.40
C HIS A 518 16.62 -7.51 -36.12
N ARG A 519 17.73 -6.78 -36.28
CA ARG A 519 18.54 -6.20 -35.20
C ARG A 519 18.22 -4.73 -34.92
N GLY A 520 16.97 -4.31 -35.11
CA GLY A 520 16.47 -2.95 -34.88
C GLY A 520 15.41 -2.88 -33.76
N SER A 521 15.00 -1.67 -33.35
CA SER A 521 13.93 -1.53 -32.35
C SER A 521 12.59 -1.99 -32.94
N VAL A 522 11.78 -2.66 -32.11
CA VAL A 522 10.43 -3.11 -32.49
C VAL A 522 9.56 -1.93 -32.94
N ASP A 523 9.73 -0.76 -32.33
CA ASP A 523 9.08 0.50 -32.73
C ASP A 523 9.38 0.89 -34.20
N ALA A 524 10.64 0.82 -34.64
CA ALA A 524 11.01 1.12 -36.01
C ALA A 524 10.39 0.14 -37.02
N TYR A 525 10.33 -1.15 -36.66
CA TYR A 525 9.72 -2.18 -37.51
C TYR A 525 8.20 -2.00 -37.64
N VAL A 526 7.52 -1.70 -36.54
CA VAL A 526 6.06 -1.52 -36.51
C VAL A 526 5.65 -0.25 -37.28
N ARG A 527 6.39 0.86 -37.14
CA ARG A 527 6.20 2.08 -37.95
C ARG A 527 6.42 1.85 -39.45
N ALA A 528 7.46 1.09 -39.81
CA ALA A 528 7.74 0.77 -41.21
C ALA A 528 6.62 -0.04 -41.90
N ASN A 529 5.71 -0.64 -41.12
CA ASN A 529 4.60 -1.44 -41.59
C ASN A 529 3.23 -0.77 -41.37
N GLY A 530 3.20 0.57 -41.28
CA GLY A 530 1.97 1.36 -41.38
C GLY A 530 1.23 1.62 -40.06
N ALA A 531 1.83 1.26 -38.93
CA ALA A 531 1.31 1.60 -37.62
C ALA A 531 1.51 3.09 -37.30
N VAL A 532 0.46 3.77 -36.83
CA VAL A 532 0.52 5.18 -36.45
C VAL A 532 0.76 5.27 -34.94
N PRO A 533 1.82 5.95 -34.48
CA PRO A 533 2.03 6.17 -33.06
C PRO A 533 0.90 7.03 -32.47
N HIS A 534 0.35 6.62 -31.33
CA HIS A 534 -0.69 7.35 -30.64
C HIS A 534 -0.37 7.37 -29.14
N ASN A 535 -0.34 8.54 -28.50
CA ASN A 535 -0.12 8.69 -27.06
C ASN A 535 1.01 7.81 -26.51
N ASN A 536 2.20 7.90 -27.11
CA ASN A 536 3.40 7.30 -26.55
C ASN A 536 3.80 8.08 -25.29
N TRP A 537 4.11 7.35 -24.23
CA TRP A 537 4.45 7.96 -22.95
C TRP A 537 5.69 7.29 -22.35
N VAL A 538 6.44 8.08 -21.57
CA VAL A 538 7.62 7.63 -20.85
C VAL A 538 7.43 8.00 -19.39
N ASN A 539 7.32 7.00 -18.52
CA ASN A 539 7.48 7.17 -17.09
C ASN A 539 8.94 7.52 -16.81
N ARG A 540 9.25 8.80 -16.65
CA ARG A 540 10.63 9.25 -16.41
C ARG A 540 11.16 8.81 -15.04
N ALA A 541 10.29 8.59 -14.06
CA ALA A 541 10.67 8.11 -12.73
C ALA A 541 11.06 6.62 -12.71
N THR A 542 10.41 5.77 -13.53
CA THR A 542 10.67 4.32 -13.56
C THR A 542 11.45 3.85 -14.80
N GLY A 543 11.64 4.73 -15.79
CA GLY A 543 12.18 4.38 -17.10
C GLY A 543 11.23 3.51 -17.94
N GLU A 544 9.96 3.41 -17.55
CA GLU A 544 8.95 2.67 -18.30
C GLU A 544 8.54 3.44 -19.55
N VAL A 545 8.57 2.78 -20.70
CA VAL A 545 8.12 3.35 -21.97
C VAL A 545 6.87 2.58 -22.39
N THR A 546 5.77 3.28 -22.64
CA THR A 546 4.59 2.71 -23.29
C THR A 546 4.47 3.32 -24.67
N ALA A 547 4.55 2.49 -25.71
CA ALA A 547 4.24 2.92 -27.07
C ALA A 547 2.93 2.28 -27.51
N ASN A 548 1.95 3.11 -27.84
CA ASN A 548 0.69 2.62 -28.39
C ASN A 548 0.65 2.90 -29.89
N TYR A 549 0.15 1.92 -30.61
CA TYR A 549 -0.03 2.00 -32.05
C TYR A 549 -1.48 1.75 -32.38
N ASP A 550 -2.07 2.67 -33.12
CA ASP A 550 -3.39 2.44 -33.70
C ASP A 550 -3.22 1.55 -34.94
N LEU A 551 -3.87 0.38 -34.90
CA LEU A 551 -3.90 -0.65 -35.92
C LEU A 551 -5.35 -0.86 -36.37
N ALA A 552 -5.80 -0.05 -37.32
CA ALA A 552 -7.20 -0.02 -37.75
C ALA A 552 -8.14 0.25 -36.54
N ASN A 553 -9.02 -0.71 -36.18
CA ASN A 553 -9.97 -0.57 -35.07
C ASN A 553 -9.45 -1.14 -33.73
N HIS A 554 -8.14 -1.35 -33.62
CA HIS A 554 -7.51 -1.91 -32.42
C HIS A 554 -6.27 -1.09 -32.07
N ARG A 555 -5.94 -1.04 -30.79
CA ARG A 555 -4.75 -0.40 -30.25
C ARG A 555 -3.82 -1.47 -29.71
N LEU A 556 -2.59 -1.48 -30.21
CA LEU A 556 -1.50 -2.32 -29.70
C LEU A 556 -0.67 -1.49 -28.73
N GLY A 557 -0.72 -1.82 -27.44
CA GLY A 557 0.17 -1.28 -26.43
C GLY A 557 1.38 -2.17 -26.24
N LEU A 558 2.58 -1.58 -26.34
CA LEU A 558 3.83 -2.23 -26.01
C LEU A 558 4.42 -1.51 -24.79
N HIS A 559 4.68 -2.25 -23.71
CA HIS A 559 5.22 -1.72 -22.46
C HIS A 559 6.63 -2.22 -22.26
N TRP A 560 7.58 -1.30 -22.08
CA TRP A 560 8.97 -1.59 -21.78
C TRP A 560 9.35 -1.08 -20.41
N ASN A 561 10.08 -1.89 -19.65
CA ASN A 561 10.67 -1.49 -18.38
C ASN A 561 12.19 -1.72 -18.47
N HIS A 562 13.00 -0.69 -18.20
CA HIS A 562 14.47 -0.72 -18.33
C HIS A 562 14.95 -1.31 -19.68
N GLY A 563 14.28 -0.94 -20.78
CA GLY A 563 14.61 -1.41 -22.14
C GLY A 563 14.19 -2.84 -22.49
N LYS A 564 13.49 -3.55 -21.59
CA LYS A 564 12.91 -4.87 -21.85
C LYS A 564 11.40 -4.78 -22.01
N LEU A 565 10.84 -5.42 -23.04
CA LEU A 565 9.40 -5.49 -23.24
C LEU A 565 8.78 -6.38 -22.14
N THR A 566 7.99 -5.81 -21.25
CA THR A 566 7.40 -6.50 -20.10
C THR A 566 5.93 -6.87 -20.31
N ARG A 567 5.21 -6.12 -21.14
CA ARG A 567 3.79 -6.38 -21.41
C ARG A 567 3.42 -5.96 -22.85
N ILE A 568 2.52 -6.73 -23.45
CA ILE A 568 1.85 -6.40 -24.71
C ILE A 568 0.35 -6.39 -24.40
N SER A 569 -0.35 -5.35 -24.81
CA SER A 569 -1.81 -5.22 -24.68
C SER A 569 -2.43 -4.99 -26.06
N LEU A 570 -3.63 -5.51 -26.25
CA LEU A 570 -4.44 -5.24 -27.44
C LEU A 570 -5.83 -4.84 -26.97
N SER A 571 -6.26 -3.63 -27.28
CA SER A 571 -7.63 -3.16 -27.00
C SER A 571 -8.35 -2.81 -28.29
N ALA A 572 -9.68 -2.83 -28.30
CA ALA A 572 -10.42 -2.19 -29.39
C ALA A 572 -10.26 -0.67 -29.28
N THR A 573 -10.24 0.04 -30.40
CA THR A 573 -10.45 1.49 -30.42
C THR A 573 -11.95 1.73 -30.56
N ASP A 574 -12.54 2.49 -29.64
CA ASP A 574 -13.95 2.89 -29.73
C ASP A 574 -14.24 3.80 -30.93
#